data_AF-E7GEM2-F1
#
_entry.id   AF-E7GEM2-F1
#
_cell.length_a   1.000
_cell.length_b   1.000
_cell.length_c   1.000
_cell.angle_alpha   90.00
_cell.angle_beta   90.00
_cell.angle_gamma   90.00
#
_symmetry.space_group_name_H-M   'P 1'
#
loop_
_entity.id
_entity.type
_entity.pdbx_description
1 polymer ?
#
loop_
_entity_poly.entity_id
_entity_poly.type
_entity_poly.pdbx_seq_one_letter_code
_entity_poly.pdbx_strand_id
1 'polypeptide(L)'
;MSSTLKGKTRISDRKQQDVVGFARGKIGSKYAYTLDNKSCGNHDYNCSQLLYCAYSIGAWIYVDASTDAFVTPSDIYHSDYVFYIKTVK
;
A
#
# COMPACT_ATOMS: atom_id res chain seq x y z
N MET A 1 -18.22 10.05 -6.12
CA MET A 1 -17.71 11.40 -6.48
C MET A 1 -16.20 11.38 -6.37
N SER A 2 -15.47 11.82 -7.41
CA SER A 2 -14.00 11.86 -7.38
C SER A 2 -13.55 13.16 -6.72
N SER A 3 -12.82 13.08 -5.61
CA SER A 3 -12.21 14.24 -4.96
C SER A 3 -10.72 14.32 -5.28
N THR A 4 -10.27 15.50 -5.68
CA THR A 4 -8.85 15.79 -5.94
C THR A 4 -8.31 16.61 -4.77
N LEU A 5 -7.15 16.23 -4.25
CA LEU A 5 -6.44 16.99 -3.22
C LEU A 5 -4.96 17.02 -3.56
N LYS A 6 -4.35 18.22 -3.54
CA LYS A 6 -2.94 18.45 -3.93
C LYS A 6 -2.57 17.83 -5.28
N GLY A 7 -3.45 17.96 -6.28
CA GLY A 7 -3.24 17.43 -7.63
C GLY A 7 -3.35 15.91 -7.76
N LYS A 8 -3.70 15.19 -6.68
CA LYS A 8 -3.89 13.74 -6.69
C LYS A 8 -5.37 13.40 -6.57
N THR A 9 -5.82 12.48 -7.40
CA THR A 9 -7.22 12.04 -7.46
C THR A 9 -7.41 10.83 -6.57
N ARG A 10 -8.45 10.86 -5.73
CA ARG A 10 -8.85 9.71 -4.91
C ARG A 10 -9.15 8.50 -5.80
N ILE A 11 -8.67 7.32 -5.41
CA ILE A 11 -9.03 6.05 -6.07
C ILE A 11 -10.54 5.79 -6.00
N SER A 12 -11.11 5.16 -7.03
CA SER A 12 -12.55 4.88 -7.07
C SER A 12 -13.02 4.01 -5.89
N ASP A 13 -14.30 4.11 -5.54
CA ASP A 13 -14.87 3.36 -4.41
C ASP A 13 -14.70 1.84 -4.59
N ARG A 14 -14.83 1.34 -5.82
CA ARG A 14 -14.57 -0.07 -6.15
C ARG A 14 -13.13 -0.47 -5.83
N LYS A 15 -12.14 0.33 -6.26
CA LYS A 15 -10.72 0.09 -5.96
C LYS A 15 -10.46 0.17 -4.46
N GLN A 16 -11.08 1.11 -3.74
CA GLN A 16 -10.97 1.17 -2.27
C GLN A 16 -11.47 -0.12 -1.61
N GLN A 17 -12.62 -0.64 -2.06
CA GLN A 17 -13.16 -1.91 -1.56
C GLN A 17 -12.22 -3.09 -1.84
N ASP A 18 -11.61 -3.14 -3.03
CA ASP A 18 -10.67 -4.20 -3.38
C ASP A 18 -9.37 -4.13 -2.57
N VAL A 19 -8.83 -2.93 -2.33
CA VAL A 19 -7.68 -2.70 -1.41
C VAL A 19 -8.01 -3.19 0.00
N VAL A 20 -9.18 -2.80 0.53
CA VAL A 20 -9.63 -3.23 1.86
C VAL A 20 -9.88 -4.73 1.92
N GLY A 21 -10.46 -5.31 0.86
CA GLY A 21 -10.72 -6.74 0.73
C GLY A 21 -9.43 -7.56 0.81
N PHE A 22 -8.39 -7.16 0.09
CA PHE A 22 -7.07 -7.78 0.19
C PHE A 22 -6.52 -7.73 1.61
N ALA A 23 -6.51 -6.54 2.23
CA ALA A 23 -5.95 -6.36 3.58
C ALA A 23 -6.71 -7.17 4.64
N ARG A 24 -8.06 -7.23 4.54
CA ARG A 24 -8.90 -8.05 5.42
C ARG A 24 -8.59 -9.54 5.31
N GLY A 25 -8.26 -10.02 4.12
CA GLY A 25 -7.85 -11.40 3.89
C GLY A 25 -6.53 -11.80 4.57
N LYS A 26 -5.79 -10.85 5.15
CA LYS A 26 -4.52 -11.08 5.87
C LYS A 26 -4.65 -10.97 7.40
N ILE A 27 -5.86 -10.73 7.91
CA ILE A 27 -6.10 -10.72 9.36
C ILE A 27 -5.81 -12.12 9.93
N GLY A 28 -4.98 -12.18 10.96
CA GLY A 28 -4.56 -13.42 11.60
C GLY A 28 -3.30 -14.08 11.00
N SER A 29 -2.76 -13.55 9.91
CA SER A 29 -1.44 -13.95 9.39
C SER A 29 -0.33 -13.58 10.38
N LYS A 30 0.82 -14.26 10.30
CA LYS A 30 1.99 -13.90 11.10
C LYS A 30 2.66 -12.67 10.49
N TYR A 31 3.58 -12.09 11.26
CA TYR A 31 4.40 -10.98 10.81
C TYR A 31 5.64 -11.50 10.07
N ALA A 32 5.95 -10.94 8.89
CA ALA A 32 7.21 -11.22 8.23
C ALA A 32 8.34 -10.37 8.81
N TYR A 33 9.39 -11.02 9.31
CA TYR A 33 10.58 -10.33 9.83
C TYR A 33 11.67 -10.13 8.78
N THR A 34 11.50 -10.74 7.60
CA THR A 34 12.38 -10.58 6.44
C THR A 34 11.94 -9.36 5.62
N LEU A 35 12.91 -8.74 4.93
CA LEU A 35 12.65 -7.56 4.07
C LEU A 35 12.57 -7.96 2.59
N ASP A 36 13.25 -9.03 2.26
CA ASP A 36 13.39 -9.71 0.99
C ASP A 36 12.07 -10.36 0.56
N ASN A 37 11.16 -9.55 -0.02
CA ASN A 37 10.28 -9.93 -1.13
C ASN A 37 9.23 -8.84 -1.38
N LYS A 38 9.41 -8.05 -2.45
CA LYS A 38 8.37 -7.21 -3.07
C LYS A 38 7.38 -8.08 -3.87
N SER A 39 6.85 -9.13 -3.24
CA SER A 39 5.94 -10.10 -3.83
C SER A 39 4.56 -9.99 -3.17
N CYS A 40 3.51 -10.08 -3.98
CA CYS A 40 2.13 -10.04 -3.49
C CYS A 40 1.48 -11.40 -3.73
N GLY A 41 1.45 -12.22 -2.68
CA GLY A 41 0.95 -13.59 -2.73
C GLY A 41 0.29 -14.06 -1.43
N ASN A 42 0.37 -15.36 -1.17
CA ASN A 42 -0.14 -15.95 0.07
C ASN A 42 0.99 -16.27 1.05
N HIS A 43 1.59 -15.22 1.62
CA HIS A 43 2.63 -15.29 2.64
C HIS A 43 2.39 -14.21 3.71
N ASP A 44 3.18 -14.26 4.77
CA ASP A 44 3.20 -13.25 5.83
C ASP A 44 3.79 -11.93 5.31
N TYR A 45 3.33 -10.81 5.86
CA TYR A 45 3.77 -9.48 5.42
C TYR A 45 4.32 -8.67 6.58
N ASN A 46 5.30 -7.81 6.30
CA ASN A 46 5.63 -6.70 7.17
C ASN A 46 4.71 -5.49 6.89
N CYS A 47 4.86 -4.43 7.69
CA CYS A 47 3.94 -3.29 7.64
C CYS A 47 3.89 -2.58 6.27
N SER A 48 5.04 -2.31 5.65
CA SER A 48 5.11 -1.61 4.37
C SER A 48 4.77 -2.51 3.19
N GLN A 49 5.18 -3.79 3.23
CA GLN A 49 4.82 -4.77 2.20
C GLN A 49 3.31 -5.01 2.12
N LEU A 50 2.62 -5.13 3.26
CA LEU A 50 1.16 -5.32 3.28
C LEU A 50 0.45 -4.15 2.60
N LEU A 51 0.89 -2.92 2.91
CA LEU A 51 0.31 -1.71 2.32
C LEU A 51 0.58 -1.65 0.81
N TYR A 52 1.82 -1.89 0.40
CA TYR A 52 2.19 -1.96 -1.02
C TYR A 52 1.35 -3.00 -1.79
N CYS A 53 1.20 -4.21 -1.25
CA CYS A 53 0.46 -5.27 -1.92
C CYS A 53 -1.05 -5.03 -1.95
N ALA A 54 -1.62 -4.45 -0.90
CA ALA A 54 -3.04 -4.09 -0.89
C ALA A 54 -3.37 -3.11 -2.04
N TYR A 55 -2.54 -2.10 -2.25
CA TYR A 55 -2.72 -1.13 -3.34
C TYR A 55 -2.33 -1.68 -4.71
N SER A 56 -1.27 -2.50 -4.80
CA SER A 56 -0.86 -3.13 -6.06
C SER A 56 -1.95 -4.07 -6.59
N ILE A 57 -2.52 -4.91 -5.74
CA ILE A 57 -3.57 -5.87 -6.12
C ILE A 57 -4.93 -5.19 -6.25
N GLY A 58 -5.33 -4.39 -5.24
CA GLY A 58 -6.68 -3.83 -5.16
C GLY A 58 -6.92 -2.59 -6.02
N ALA A 59 -5.88 -1.79 -6.29
CA ALA A 59 -6.01 -0.54 -7.02
C ALA A 59 -5.14 -0.45 -8.29
N TRP A 60 -4.22 -1.40 -8.48
CA TRP A 60 -3.23 -1.41 -9.57
C TRP A 60 -2.31 -0.20 -9.47
N ILE A 61 -1.89 0.10 -8.24
CA ILE A 61 -1.02 1.22 -7.88
C ILE A 61 0.17 0.67 -7.10
N TYR A 62 1.36 0.91 -7.64
CA TYR A 62 2.62 0.61 -6.98
C TYR A 62 3.00 1.80 -6.09
N VAL A 63 2.54 1.76 -4.84
CA VAL A 63 2.69 2.87 -3.86
C VAL A 63 4.09 2.90 -3.24
N ASP A 64 5.13 2.81 -4.05
CA ASP A 64 6.51 2.88 -3.58
C ASP A 64 7.39 3.68 -4.55
N ALA A 65 8.40 4.36 -4.00
CA ALA A 65 9.31 5.21 -4.75
C ALA A 65 10.60 4.50 -5.22
N SER A 66 10.81 3.25 -4.78
CA SER A 66 12.03 2.48 -5.07
C SER A 66 11.77 1.33 -6.05
N THR A 67 12.81 0.92 -6.77
CA THR A 67 12.83 -0.32 -7.57
C THR A 67 13.46 -1.50 -6.82
N ASP A 68 13.78 -1.33 -5.54
CA ASP A 68 14.44 -2.36 -4.73
C ASP A 68 13.57 -3.60 -4.51
N ALA A 69 14.21 -4.68 -4.07
CA ALA A 69 13.57 -5.96 -3.80
C ALA A 69 12.68 -5.97 -2.53
N PHE A 70 12.61 -4.85 -1.82
CA PHE A 70 11.84 -4.65 -0.60
C PHE A 70 11.18 -3.27 -0.61
N VAL A 71 10.14 -3.09 0.21
CA VAL A 71 9.44 -1.81 0.35
C VAL A 71 9.56 -1.34 1.78
N THR A 72 10.08 -0.13 1.99
CA THR A 72 10.16 0.51 3.30
C THR A 72 8.99 1.48 3.51
N PRO A 73 8.70 1.87 4.77
CA PRO A 73 7.77 2.97 5.03
C PRO A 73 8.19 4.28 4.35
N SER A 74 9.50 4.52 4.20
CA SER A 74 10.03 5.71 3.52
C SER A 74 9.68 5.70 2.04
N ASP A 75 9.77 4.55 1.36
CA ASP A 75 9.43 4.44 -0.06
C ASP A 75 7.96 4.75 -0.31
N ILE A 76 7.09 4.34 0.61
CA ILE A 76 5.66 4.67 0.54
C ILE A 76 5.45 6.16 0.75
N TYR A 77 6.09 6.75 1.75
CA TYR A 77 5.97 8.18 2.06
C TYR A 77 6.39 9.09 0.90
N HIS A 78 7.41 8.70 0.14
CA HIS A 78 7.93 9.45 -1.01
C HIS A 78 7.29 9.06 -2.35
N SER A 79 6.30 8.15 -2.36
CA SER A 79 5.63 7.72 -3.60
C SER A 79 4.85 8.85 -4.26
N ASP A 80 4.87 8.90 -5.60
CA ASP A 80 4.04 9.80 -6.40
C ASP A 80 2.53 9.56 -6.25
N TYR A 81 2.11 8.49 -5.57
CA TYR A 81 0.70 8.20 -5.33
C TYR A 81 0.20 8.68 -3.97
N VAL A 82 1.07 9.12 -3.07
CA VAL A 82 0.69 9.61 -1.74
C VAL A 82 0.89 11.10 -1.61
N PHE A 83 0.20 11.73 -0.66
CA PHE A 83 0.46 13.11 -0.29
C PHE A 83 0.23 13.32 1.20
N TYR A 84 0.99 14.24 1.78
CA TYR A 84 0.83 14.60 3.18
C TYR A 84 -0.50 15.30 3.43
N ILE A 85 -1.30 14.76 4.37
CA ILE A 85 -2.55 15.37 4.85
C ILE A 85 -2.27 16.18 6.13
N LYS A 86 -1.76 15.53 7.17
CA LYS A 86 -1.46 16.13 8.48
C LYS A 86 -0.54 15.21 9.31
N THR A 87 0.11 15.77 10.32
CA THR A 87 0.69 15.04 11.46
C THR A 87 -0.30 15.06 12.62
N VAL A 88 -0.53 13.91 13.24
CA VAL A 88 -1.31 13.80 14.48
C VAL A 88 -0.33 13.82 15.65
N LYS A 89 -0.61 14.65 16.67
CA LYS A 89 0.14 14.70 17.92
C LYS A 89 -0.56 13.86 18.99
#